data_AF-A0A957V934-F1
#
_entry.id   AF-A0A957V934-F1
#
_cell.length_a   1.000
_cell.length_b   1.000
_cell.length_c   1.000
_cell.angle_alpha   90.00
_cell.angle_beta   90.00
_cell.angle_gamma   90.00
#
_symmetry.space_group_name_H-M   'P 1'
#
loop_
_entity.id
_entity.type
_entity.pdbx_description
1 polymer ?
#
loop_
_entity_poly.entity_id
_entity_poly.type
_entity_poly.pdbx_seq_one_letter_code
_entity_poly.pdbx_strand_id
1 'polypeptide(L)'
;MTETSNPPNPTDSSRQPQQAILYLILALALVRGLIYLSVVPPWQAPDEPAHFERAKAALNATDWASTSENSPAWYGELRDSLIQFDFLDYTLRSATAGPEAPLSNFIDLYQEVYGGLYGSRPTYAVIGWPLLLAPGQEVVLQLYLLRLGTVAMNLVILYLAYLTTRLIFPNNEFLSLGVTLLILFNPQHTHMLSTVNNGNLTELLAVITLYFVARGLRHGFSLATILVMGGSALAAMWTKATGYFLIIPLATIGLFYLWEYRRRWPYLLGGGLAVGIVLFFFRPARLAVLAAEGWNFSHG
;
A
#
# COMPACT_ATOMS: atom_id res chain seq x y z
N MET A 1 43.85 47.37 5.47
CA MET A 1 42.58 46.74 5.05
C MET A 1 42.83 45.25 4.95
N THR A 2 42.51 44.51 6.00
CA THR A 2 42.60 43.05 6.06
C THR A 2 41.21 42.50 5.79
N GLU A 3 40.99 41.96 4.59
CA GLU A 3 39.78 41.23 4.23
C GLU A 3 39.66 40.00 5.13
N THR A 4 38.67 40.02 6.02
CA THR A 4 38.22 38.84 6.74
C THR A 4 37.42 37.98 5.78
N SER A 5 38.05 36.96 5.19
CA SER A 5 37.35 35.90 4.47
C SER A 5 36.39 35.19 5.43
N ASN A 6 35.08 35.32 5.21
CA ASN A 6 34.09 34.54 5.93
C ASN A 6 34.39 33.05 5.72
N PRO A 7 34.40 32.22 6.79
CA PRO A 7 34.57 30.79 6.63
C PRO A 7 33.41 30.22 5.78
N PRO A 8 33.66 29.24 4.91
CA PRO A 8 32.61 28.59 4.13
C PRO A 8 31.58 27.98 5.07
N ASN A 9 30.31 28.24 4.77
CA ASN A 9 29.17 27.78 5.57
C ASN A 9 29.20 26.23 5.62
N PRO A 10 29.39 25.59 6.79
CA PRO A 10 29.69 24.15 6.91
C PRO A 10 28.51 23.22 6.56
N THR A 11 27.43 23.75 6.00
CA THR A 11 26.17 23.03 5.77
C THR A 11 26.00 22.47 4.35
N ASP A 12 26.84 22.87 3.39
CA ASP A 12 26.66 22.50 1.98
C ASP A 12 27.46 21.26 1.56
N SER A 13 28.70 21.11 2.04
CA SER A 13 29.60 20.00 1.66
C SER A 13 29.19 18.64 2.23
N SER A 14 28.49 18.59 3.37
CA SER A 14 27.99 17.36 3.99
C SER A 14 26.66 16.87 3.41
N ARG A 15 25.90 17.73 2.71
CA ARG A 15 24.60 17.36 2.10
C ARG A 15 24.76 16.58 0.80
N GLN A 16 25.76 16.92 -0.01
CA GLN A 16 26.04 16.26 -1.30
C GLN A 16 26.32 14.75 -1.18
N PRO A 17 27.19 14.27 -0.27
CA PRO A 17 27.44 12.83 -0.13
C PRO A 17 26.20 12.07 0.37
N GLN A 18 25.39 12.66 1.25
CA GLN A 18 24.15 12.02 1.74
C GLN A 18 23.12 11.81 0.63
N GLN A 19 22.97 12.80 -0.27
CA GLN A 19 22.07 12.67 -1.43
C GLN A 19 22.55 11.60 -2.40
N ALA A 20 23.86 11.53 -2.65
CA ALA A 20 24.44 10.49 -3.48
C ALA A 20 24.17 9.08 -2.92
N ILE A 21 24.33 8.90 -1.61
CA ILE A 21 24.03 7.62 -0.94
C ILE A 21 22.54 7.29 -1.03
N LEU A 22 21.64 8.27 -0.82
CA LEU A 22 20.21 8.03 -0.98
C LEU A 22 19.85 7.61 -2.40
N TYR A 23 20.39 8.28 -3.42
CA TYR A 23 20.15 7.87 -4.82
C TYR A 23 20.71 6.50 -5.12
N LEU A 24 21.87 6.14 -4.54
CA LEU A 24 22.40 4.78 -4.63
C LEU A 24 21.46 3.76 -3.98
N ILE A 25 20.92 4.05 -2.79
CA ILE A 25 19.93 3.19 -2.12
C ILE A 25 18.68 3.01 -2.99
N LEU A 26 18.15 4.08 -3.57
CA LEU A 26 16.98 4.01 -4.45
C LEU A 26 17.28 3.27 -5.75
N ALA A 27 18.48 3.44 -6.32
CA ALA A 27 18.91 2.68 -7.50
C ALA A 27 19.05 1.18 -7.17
N LEU A 28 19.62 0.84 -6.02
CA LEU A 28 19.69 -0.55 -5.54
C LEU A 28 18.29 -1.13 -5.29
N ALA A 29 17.36 -0.34 -4.74
CA ALA A 29 15.97 -0.73 -4.57
C ALA A 29 15.28 -1.02 -5.90
N LEU A 30 15.51 -0.17 -6.91
CA LEU A 30 14.99 -0.37 -8.26
C LEU A 30 15.56 -1.66 -8.85
N VAL A 31 16.89 -1.84 -8.84
CA VAL A 31 17.53 -3.05 -9.39
C VAL A 31 17.02 -4.30 -8.69
N ARG A 32 16.91 -4.30 -7.36
CA ARG A 32 16.36 -5.43 -6.61
C ARG A 32 14.89 -5.69 -6.98
N GLY A 33 14.07 -4.65 -7.07
CA GLY A 33 12.67 -4.78 -7.49
C GLY A 33 12.55 -5.37 -8.90
N LEU A 34 13.38 -4.90 -9.84
CA LEU A 34 13.45 -5.45 -11.20
C LEU A 34 13.88 -6.92 -11.21
N ILE A 35 14.84 -7.31 -10.38
CA ILE A 35 15.25 -8.71 -10.25
C ILE A 35 14.08 -9.56 -9.71
N TYR A 36 13.44 -9.17 -8.61
CA TYR A 36 12.36 -9.95 -8.02
C TYR A 36 11.15 -10.05 -8.96
N LEU A 37 10.75 -8.94 -9.59
CA LEU A 37 9.60 -8.97 -10.50
C LEU A 37 9.84 -9.85 -11.73
N SER A 38 11.11 -10.02 -12.15
CA SER A 38 11.49 -10.85 -13.29
C SER A 38 11.71 -12.32 -12.91
N VAL A 39 12.33 -12.59 -11.76
CA VAL A 39 12.69 -13.94 -11.32
C VAL A 39 11.48 -14.69 -10.79
N VAL A 40 10.55 -14.02 -10.10
CA VAL A 40 9.31 -14.65 -9.64
C VAL A 40 8.44 -14.93 -10.86
N PRO A 41 8.13 -16.19 -11.20
CA PRO A 41 7.32 -16.49 -12.36
C PRO A 41 5.93 -15.84 -12.23
N PRO A 42 5.25 -15.53 -13.34
CA PRO A 42 3.86 -15.08 -13.31
C PRO A 42 3.00 -15.99 -12.42
N TRP A 43 2.12 -15.38 -11.61
CA TRP A 43 1.11 -16.06 -10.78
C TRP A 43 1.64 -16.85 -9.58
N GLN A 44 2.96 -16.98 -9.42
CA GLN A 44 3.55 -17.73 -8.30
C GLN A 44 3.74 -16.89 -7.02
N ALA A 45 3.34 -15.62 -7.05
CA ALA A 45 3.29 -14.79 -5.85
C ALA A 45 1.96 -14.98 -5.10
N PRO A 46 1.95 -14.85 -3.76
CA PRO A 46 0.76 -15.09 -2.95
C PRO A 46 -0.44 -14.23 -3.39
N ASP A 47 -1.55 -14.90 -3.73
CA ASP A 47 -2.82 -14.32 -4.17
C ASP A 47 -2.73 -13.34 -5.36
N GLU A 48 -1.60 -13.30 -6.07
CA GLU A 48 -1.34 -12.33 -7.11
C GLU A 48 -2.35 -12.37 -8.27
N PRO A 49 -2.79 -13.55 -8.76
CA PRO A 49 -3.84 -13.62 -9.78
C PRO A 49 -5.16 -12.94 -9.36
N ALA A 50 -5.59 -13.13 -8.11
CA ALA A 50 -6.82 -12.52 -7.59
C ALA A 50 -6.68 -11.00 -7.45
N HIS A 51 -5.50 -10.53 -7.02
CA HIS A 51 -5.22 -9.09 -6.97
C HIS A 51 -5.11 -8.46 -8.36
N PHE A 52 -4.52 -9.16 -9.34
CA PHE A 52 -4.49 -8.74 -10.74
C PHE A 52 -5.91 -8.62 -11.29
N GLU A 53 -6.72 -9.65 -11.11
CA GLU A 53 -8.13 -9.70 -11.54
C GLU A 53 -8.90 -8.50 -10.96
N ARG A 54 -8.81 -8.26 -9.65
CA ARG A 54 -9.44 -7.10 -9.00
C ARG A 54 -8.93 -5.76 -9.51
N ALA A 55 -7.62 -5.62 -9.75
CA ALA A 55 -7.03 -4.37 -10.23
C ALA A 55 -7.54 -4.04 -11.65
N LYS A 56 -7.63 -5.05 -12.53
CA LYS A 56 -8.19 -4.90 -13.88
C LYS A 56 -9.69 -4.62 -13.83
N ALA A 57 -10.44 -5.41 -13.06
CA ALA A 57 -11.88 -5.24 -12.88
C ALA A 57 -12.25 -3.86 -12.32
N ALA A 58 -11.44 -3.27 -11.43
CA ALA A 58 -11.74 -1.99 -10.81
C ALA A 58 -11.83 -0.81 -11.80
N LEU A 59 -11.18 -0.92 -12.97
CA LEU A 59 -11.18 0.11 -14.00
C LEU A 59 -12.56 0.25 -14.69
N ASN A 60 -13.41 -0.78 -14.63
CA ASN A 60 -14.76 -0.76 -15.18
C ASN A 60 -15.82 -1.09 -14.10
N ALA A 61 -16.96 -0.41 -14.11
CA ALA A 61 -18.04 -0.66 -13.16
C ALA A 61 -18.70 -2.02 -13.36
N THR A 62 -18.83 -2.48 -14.60
CA THR A 62 -19.41 -3.79 -14.92
C THR A 62 -18.51 -4.91 -14.41
N ASP A 63 -17.21 -4.81 -14.73
CA ASP A 63 -16.23 -5.85 -14.42
C ASP A 63 -15.98 -5.96 -12.91
N TRP A 64 -16.08 -4.85 -12.17
CA TRP A 64 -15.97 -4.89 -10.71
C TRP A 64 -17.01 -5.81 -10.06
N ALA A 65 -18.22 -5.87 -10.63
CA ALA A 65 -19.32 -6.70 -10.17
C ALA A 65 -19.33 -8.11 -10.79
N SER A 66 -18.30 -8.48 -11.56
CA SER A 66 -18.22 -9.78 -12.22
C SER A 66 -17.92 -10.93 -11.25
N THR A 67 -18.55 -12.05 -11.57
CA THR A 67 -18.53 -13.38 -10.96
C THR A 67 -18.33 -14.43 -12.06
N SER A 68 -18.29 -15.69 -11.68
CA SER A 68 -18.28 -16.85 -12.59
C SER A 68 -19.54 -16.94 -13.45
N GLU A 69 -20.68 -16.40 -12.99
CA GLU A 69 -21.94 -16.40 -13.76
C GLU A 69 -21.98 -15.32 -14.84
N ASN A 70 -21.28 -14.19 -14.64
CA ASN A 70 -21.24 -13.05 -15.57
C ASN A 70 -19.78 -12.64 -15.88
N SER A 71 -18.97 -13.63 -16.24
CA SER A 71 -17.53 -13.46 -16.50
C SER A 71 -17.24 -12.61 -17.75
N PRO A 72 -16.39 -11.57 -17.65
CA PRO A 72 -15.88 -10.83 -18.81
C PRO A 72 -15.04 -11.73 -19.72
N ALA A 73 -14.97 -11.38 -21.00
CA ALA A 73 -14.20 -12.16 -21.99
C ALA A 73 -12.72 -12.37 -21.58
N TRP A 74 -12.10 -11.36 -20.95
CA TRP A 74 -10.70 -11.41 -20.53
C TRP A 74 -10.43 -12.39 -19.37
N TYR A 75 -11.44 -12.92 -18.69
CA TYR A 75 -11.26 -14.00 -17.71
C TYR A 75 -10.68 -15.26 -18.36
N GLY A 76 -11.05 -15.53 -19.62
CA GLY A 76 -10.47 -16.61 -20.41
C GLY A 76 -8.98 -16.42 -20.63
N GLU A 77 -8.55 -15.22 -21.02
CA GLU A 77 -7.13 -14.90 -21.21
C GLU A 77 -6.32 -15.05 -19.91
N LEU A 78 -6.88 -14.61 -18.76
CA LEU A 78 -6.23 -14.78 -17.46
C LEU A 78 -6.12 -16.26 -17.09
N ARG A 79 -7.20 -17.03 -17.23
CA ARG A 79 -7.18 -18.48 -17.02
C ARG A 79 -6.14 -19.17 -17.89
N ASP A 80 -6.11 -18.88 -19.18
CA ASP A 80 -5.18 -19.53 -20.11
C ASP A 80 -3.72 -19.20 -19.73
N SER A 81 -3.47 -17.99 -19.24
CA SER A 81 -2.14 -17.66 -18.68
C SER A 81 -1.83 -18.41 -17.38
N LEU A 82 -2.81 -18.69 -16.52
CA LEU A 82 -2.58 -19.50 -15.31
C LEU A 82 -2.21 -20.95 -15.66
N ILE A 83 -2.85 -21.51 -16.70
CA ILE A 83 -2.51 -22.83 -17.25
C ILE A 83 -1.10 -22.80 -17.84
N GLN A 84 -0.76 -21.76 -18.63
CA GLN A 84 0.55 -21.63 -19.28
C GLN A 84 1.73 -21.63 -18.29
N PHE A 85 1.54 -21.09 -17.08
CA PHE A 85 2.57 -20.99 -16.05
C PHE A 85 2.41 -22.04 -14.92
N ASP A 86 1.72 -23.16 -15.22
CA ASP A 86 1.56 -24.30 -14.33
C ASP A 86 1.04 -23.91 -12.93
N PHE A 87 0.15 -22.91 -12.86
CA PHE A 87 -0.26 -22.30 -11.59
C PHE A 87 -0.78 -23.34 -10.59
N LEU A 88 -1.55 -24.32 -11.06
CA LEU A 88 -2.17 -25.31 -10.18
C LEU A 88 -1.18 -26.30 -9.57
N ASP A 89 -0.04 -26.57 -10.21
CA ASP A 89 0.98 -27.49 -9.71
C ASP A 89 1.62 -27.00 -8.39
N TYR A 90 1.53 -25.69 -8.15
CA TYR A 90 2.08 -25.03 -6.97
C TYR A 90 1.00 -24.59 -5.96
N THR A 91 -0.25 -25.03 -6.14
CA THR A 91 -1.36 -24.71 -5.24
C THR A 91 -1.99 -25.97 -4.65
N LEU A 92 -2.71 -25.79 -3.54
CA LEU A 92 -3.49 -26.87 -2.91
C LEU A 92 -4.84 -27.12 -3.60
N ARG A 93 -5.14 -26.44 -4.72
CA ARG A 93 -6.41 -26.57 -5.45
C ARG A 93 -6.38 -27.83 -6.31
N SER A 94 -7.35 -28.72 -6.11
CA SER A 94 -7.43 -30.00 -6.84
C SER A 94 -8.08 -29.85 -8.22
N ALA A 95 -7.31 -30.19 -9.27
CA ALA A 95 -7.58 -30.83 -10.57
C ALA A 95 -8.96 -30.75 -11.31
N THR A 96 -9.96 -29.98 -10.89
CA THR A 96 -11.20 -29.77 -11.69
C THR A 96 -11.08 -28.64 -12.71
N ALA A 97 -9.86 -28.15 -12.95
CA ALA A 97 -9.58 -27.05 -13.85
C ALA A 97 -9.07 -27.55 -15.21
N GLY A 98 -10.02 -27.78 -16.12
CA GLY A 98 -9.73 -27.96 -17.55
C GLY A 98 -9.68 -26.62 -18.30
N PRO A 99 -9.35 -26.63 -19.61
CA PRO A 99 -9.31 -25.42 -20.45
C PRO A 99 -10.66 -24.70 -20.54
N GLU A 100 -11.77 -25.38 -20.25
CA GLU A 100 -13.12 -24.81 -20.25
C GLU A 100 -13.62 -24.44 -18.85
N ALA A 101 -12.84 -24.71 -17.80
CA ALA A 101 -13.26 -24.43 -16.44
C ALA A 101 -13.36 -22.90 -16.20
N PRO A 102 -14.31 -22.46 -15.34
CA PRO A 102 -14.41 -21.06 -14.96
C PRO A 102 -13.17 -20.62 -14.18
N LEU A 103 -12.85 -19.33 -14.24
CA LEU A 103 -11.70 -18.75 -13.54
C LEU A 103 -11.75 -18.97 -12.01
N SER A 104 -12.95 -19.06 -11.43
CA SER A 104 -13.15 -19.34 -10.00
C SER A 104 -12.62 -20.71 -9.55
N ASN A 105 -12.47 -21.68 -10.46
CA ASN A 105 -11.80 -22.95 -10.16
C ASN A 105 -10.30 -22.75 -9.92
N PHE A 106 -9.69 -21.75 -10.56
CA PHE A 106 -8.27 -21.46 -10.44
C PHE A 106 -7.98 -20.52 -9.27
N ILE A 107 -8.75 -19.45 -9.11
CA ILE A 107 -8.47 -18.38 -8.13
C ILE A 107 -9.71 -18.04 -7.30
N ASP A 108 -9.51 -17.44 -6.13
CA ASP A 108 -10.63 -16.86 -5.38
C ASP A 108 -11.07 -15.55 -6.04
N LEU A 109 -12.23 -15.56 -6.67
CA LEU A 109 -12.86 -14.33 -7.15
C LEU A 109 -13.36 -13.54 -5.95
N TYR A 110 -12.66 -12.47 -5.57
CA TYR A 110 -12.99 -11.70 -4.38
C TYR A 110 -14.40 -11.08 -4.41
N GLN A 111 -14.98 -10.89 -5.60
CA GLN A 111 -16.40 -10.52 -5.69
C GLN A 111 -17.32 -11.61 -5.12
N GLU A 112 -17.05 -12.87 -5.45
CA GLU A 112 -17.86 -14.00 -5.02
C GLU A 112 -17.59 -14.36 -3.56
N VAL A 113 -16.31 -14.47 -3.20
CA VAL A 113 -15.90 -14.95 -1.87
C VAL A 113 -16.18 -13.90 -0.80
N TYR A 114 -15.94 -12.63 -1.09
CA TYR A 114 -16.01 -11.55 -0.10
C TYR A 114 -17.08 -10.50 -0.40
N GLY A 115 -17.94 -10.71 -1.41
CA GLY A 115 -18.92 -9.69 -1.83
C GLY A 115 -18.26 -8.38 -2.31
N GLY A 116 -17.00 -8.44 -2.76
CA GLY A 116 -16.22 -7.25 -3.12
C GLY A 116 -15.67 -6.48 -1.91
N LEU A 117 -15.73 -7.04 -0.70
CA LEU A 117 -15.31 -6.36 0.54
C LEU A 117 -13.85 -6.55 0.92
N TYR A 118 -13.08 -7.31 0.14
CA TYR A 118 -11.64 -7.55 0.37
C TYR A 118 -10.76 -6.31 0.09
N GLY A 119 -11.33 -5.28 -0.55
CA GLY A 119 -10.76 -3.94 -0.73
C GLY A 119 -11.72 -3.08 -1.57
N SER A 120 -11.52 -1.76 -1.60
CA SER A 120 -12.44 -0.88 -2.33
C SER A 120 -12.10 -0.76 -3.82
N ARG A 121 -13.12 -0.55 -4.66
CA ARG A 121 -12.93 -0.29 -6.10
C ARG A 121 -12.00 0.90 -6.36
N PRO A 122 -12.14 2.08 -5.71
CA PRO A 122 -11.21 3.19 -5.95
C PRO A 122 -9.75 2.84 -5.64
N THR A 123 -9.50 2.10 -4.56
CA THR A 123 -8.13 1.70 -4.19
C THR A 123 -7.55 0.67 -5.17
N TYR A 124 -8.36 -0.25 -5.67
CA TYR A 124 -7.92 -1.18 -6.71
C TYR A 124 -7.76 -0.50 -8.08
N ALA A 125 -8.55 0.53 -8.38
CA ALA A 125 -8.36 1.34 -9.59
C ALA A 125 -7.04 2.11 -9.54
N VAL A 126 -6.63 2.58 -8.35
CA VAL A 126 -5.27 3.09 -8.15
C VAL A 126 -4.26 1.99 -8.42
N ILE A 127 -4.37 0.79 -7.85
CA ILE A 127 -3.43 -0.31 -8.16
C ILE A 127 -3.40 -0.61 -9.67
N GLY A 128 -4.56 -0.61 -10.32
CA GLY A 128 -4.75 -0.91 -11.74
C GLY A 128 -4.30 0.18 -12.71
N TRP A 129 -3.91 1.37 -12.24
CA TRP A 129 -3.56 2.51 -13.11
C TRP A 129 -2.54 2.18 -14.22
N PRO A 130 -1.50 1.33 -14.01
CA PRO A 130 -0.53 1.02 -15.07
C PRO A 130 -1.13 0.29 -16.27
N LEU A 131 -2.27 -0.39 -16.11
CA LEU A 131 -2.95 -1.09 -17.20
C LEU A 131 -3.47 -0.11 -18.27
N LEU A 132 -3.71 1.15 -17.91
CA LEU A 132 -4.13 2.20 -18.83
C LEU A 132 -3.04 2.54 -19.87
N LEU A 133 -1.78 2.17 -19.62
CA LEU A 133 -0.66 2.38 -20.54
C LEU A 133 -0.61 1.35 -21.68
N ALA A 134 -1.29 0.22 -21.51
CA ALA A 134 -1.23 -0.92 -22.42
C ALA A 134 -2.60 -1.62 -22.57
N PRO A 135 -3.66 -0.87 -22.97
CA PRO A 135 -4.98 -1.44 -23.12
C PRO A 135 -4.96 -2.53 -24.21
N GLY A 136 -5.61 -3.66 -23.93
CA GLY A 136 -5.74 -4.77 -24.89
C GLY A 136 -4.46 -5.55 -25.18
N GLN A 137 -3.35 -5.28 -24.46
CA GLN A 137 -2.15 -6.12 -24.53
C GLN A 137 -2.32 -7.44 -23.76
N GLU A 138 -1.41 -8.38 -23.99
CA GLU A 138 -1.38 -9.69 -23.32
C GLU A 138 -1.41 -9.56 -21.79
N VAL A 139 -2.10 -10.49 -21.13
CA VAL A 139 -2.26 -10.52 -19.66
C VAL A 139 -0.91 -10.53 -18.94
N VAL A 140 0.08 -11.25 -19.48
CA VAL A 140 1.42 -11.32 -18.89
C VAL A 140 2.11 -9.96 -18.93
N LEU A 141 2.04 -9.23 -20.05
CA LEU A 141 2.59 -7.86 -20.11
C LEU A 141 1.86 -6.93 -19.14
N GLN A 142 0.54 -7.02 -19.06
CA GLN A 142 -0.27 -6.29 -18.08
C GLN A 142 0.17 -6.58 -16.64
N LEU A 143 0.47 -7.84 -16.31
CA LEU A 143 0.99 -8.23 -14.99
C LEU A 143 2.32 -7.54 -14.70
N TYR A 144 3.27 -7.56 -15.65
CA TYR A 144 4.56 -6.92 -15.48
C TYR A 144 4.45 -5.39 -15.31
N LEU A 145 3.48 -4.74 -15.96
CA LEU A 145 3.20 -3.31 -15.75
C LEU A 145 2.69 -3.03 -14.32
N LEU A 146 1.81 -3.88 -13.78
CA LEU A 146 1.36 -3.77 -12.39
C LEU A 146 2.48 -4.02 -11.38
N ARG A 147 3.33 -5.03 -11.63
CA ARG A 147 4.53 -5.28 -10.80
C ARG A 147 5.48 -4.09 -10.81
N LEU A 148 5.71 -3.47 -11.97
CA LEU A 148 6.52 -2.26 -12.09
C LEU A 148 5.90 -1.09 -11.32
N GLY A 149 4.58 -0.92 -11.37
CA GLY A 149 3.85 0.05 -10.58
C GLY A 149 4.07 -0.15 -9.07
N THR A 150 4.09 -1.40 -8.62
CA THR A 150 4.39 -1.74 -7.22
C THR A 150 5.84 -1.43 -6.85
N VAL A 151 6.79 -1.72 -7.73
CA VAL A 151 8.22 -1.37 -7.52
C VAL A 151 8.39 0.14 -7.38
N ALA A 152 7.67 0.93 -8.18
CA ALA A 152 7.66 2.38 -8.04
C ALA A 152 7.11 2.82 -6.67
N MET A 153 6.06 2.17 -6.15
CA MET A 153 5.58 2.41 -4.78
C MET A 153 6.66 2.13 -3.74
N ASN A 154 7.47 1.07 -3.92
CA ASN A 154 8.57 0.74 -3.03
C ASN A 154 9.63 1.84 -2.96
N LEU A 155 9.97 2.44 -4.11
CA LEU A 155 10.92 3.56 -4.13
C LEU A 155 10.41 4.75 -3.30
N VAL A 156 9.11 5.04 -3.38
CA VAL A 156 8.47 6.08 -2.57
C VAL A 156 8.47 5.71 -1.09
N ILE A 157 8.18 4.44 -0.75
CA ILE A 157 8.23 3.93 0.62
C ILE A 157 9.62 4.14 1.23
N LEU A 158 10.68 3.70 0.53
CA LEU A 158 12.06 3.83 1.03
C LEU A 158 12.50 5.29 1.16
N TYR A 159 12.10 6.13 0.20
CA TYR A 159 12.35 7.57 0.26
C TYR A 159 11.66 8.21 1.48
N LEU A 160 10.38 7.90 1.71
CA LEU A 160 9.64 8.41 2.86
C LEU A 160 10.16 7.84 4.18
N ALA A 161 10.63 6.59 4.21
CA ALA A 161 11.27 6.00 5.39
C ALA A 161 12.57 6.74 5.74
N TYR A 162 13.40 7.06 4.75
CA TYR A 162 14.59 7.89 4.92
C TYR A 162 14.23 9.28 5.48
N LEU A 163 13.26 9.97 4.87
CA LEU A 163 12.82 11.29 5.31
C LEU A 163 12.24 11.26 6.72
N THR A 164 11.42 10.24 7.04
CA THR A 164 10.83 10.05 8.37
C THR A 164 11.92 9.87 9.42
N THR A 165 12.92 9.03 9.13
CA THR A 165 14.02 8.78 10.06
C THR A 165 14.88 10.03 10.26
N ARG A 166 15.14 10.79 9.19
CA ARG A 166 15.80 12.10 9.28
C ARG A 166 15.01 13.14 10.07
N LEU A 167 13.67 13.09 10.00
CA LEU A 167 12.79 13.94 10.80
C LEU A 167 12.80 13.54 12.28
N ILE A 168 13.01 12.28 12.62
CA ILE A 168 13.05 11.85 14.02
C ILE A 168 14.46 12.02 14.61
N PHE A 169 15.50 11.69 13.83
CA PHE A 169 16.91 11.69 14.26
C PHE A 169 17.78 12.58 13.35
N PRO A 170 17.66 13.92 13.42
CA PRO A 170 18.26 14.84 12.45
C PRO A 170 19.78 14.79 12.31
N ASN A 171 20.47 14.44 13.39
CA ASN A 171 21.93 14.46 13.48
C ASN A 171 22.52 13.04 13.49
N ASN A 172 21.72 12.00 13.23
CA ASN A 172 22.17 10.62 13.25
C ASN A 172 22.03 10.00 11.85
N GLU A 173 23.10 10.10 11.08
CA GLU A 173 23.18 9.54 9.73
C GLU A 173 23.12 8.01 9.73
N PHE A 174 23.75 7.39 10.74
CA PHE A 174 23.72 5.95 10.91
C PHE A 174 22.29 5.42 11.00
N LEU A 175 21.42 6.07 11.78
CA LEU A 175 20.00 5.69 11.86
C LEU A 175 19.26 5.99 10.56
N SER A 176 19.47 7.17 9.98
CA SER A 176 18.76 7.61 8.78
C SER A 176 19.00 6.70 7.58
N LEU A 177 20.25 6.30 7.36
CA LEU A 177 20.62 5.36 6.30
C LEU A 177 20.38 3.91 6.73
N GLY A 178 20.72 3.55 7.97
CA GLY A 178 20.59 2.20 8.50
C GLY A 178 19.17 1.69 8.47
N VAL A 179 18.17 2.50 8.89
CA VAL A 179 16.76 2.11 8.84
C VAL A 179 16.31 1.86 7.40
N THR A 180 16.64 2.76 6.46
CA THR A 180 16.27 2.58 5.05
C THR A 180 16.95 1.35 4.43
N LEU A 181 18.22 1.10 4.77
CA LEU A 181 18.97 -0.09 4.34
C LEU A 181 18.37 -1.38 4.92
N LEU A 182 17.95 -1.38 6.19
CA LEU A 182 17.30 -2.52 6.81
C LEU A 182 15.98 -2.88 6.11
N ILE A 183 15.20 -1.86 5.71
CA ILE A 183 13.97 -2.08 4.93
C ILE A 183 14.33 -2.61 3.53
N LEU A 184 15.26 -1.96 2.83
CA LEU A 184 15.71 -2.36 1.49
C LEU A 184 16.23 -3.81 1.44
N PHE A 185 17.01 -4.21 2.44
CA PHE A 185 17.62 -5.53 2.49
C PHE A 185 16.72 -6.60 3.12
N ASN A 186 15.49 -6.26 3.53
CA ASN A 186 14.49 -7.26 3.89
C ASN A 186 14.02 -7.97 2.61
N PRO A 187 14.32 -9.27 2.43
CA PRO A 187 13.99 -9.99 1.19
C PRO A 187 12.49 -10.16 1.01
N GLN A 188 11.75 -10.42 2.09
CA GLN A 188 10.30 -10.56 2.04
C GLN A 188 9.63 -9.25 1.63
N HIS A 189 10.12 -8.12 2.15
CA HIS A 189 9.63 -6.80 1.77
C HIS A 189 9.82 -6.53 0.28
N THR A 190 11.04 -6.72 -0.22
CA THR A 190 11.36 -6.52 -1.65
C THR A 190 10.50 -7.44 -2.53
N HIS A 191 10.34 -8.70 -2.16
CA HIS A 191 9.53 -9.67 -2.89
C HIS A 191 8.06 -9.22 -3.00
N MET A 192 7.42 -8.90 -1.87
CA MET A 192 6.02 -8.47 -1.87
C MET A 192 5.82 -7.17 -2.66
N LEU A 193 6.74 -6.20 -2.52
CA LEU A 193 6.74 -4.94 -3.26
C LEU A 193 7.27 -5.06 -4.71
N SER A 194 7.37 -6.29 -5.22
CA SER A 194 7.65 -6.61 -6.62
C SER A 194 6.54 -7.48 -7.26
N THR A 195 5.44 -7.68 -6.55
CA THR A 195 4.28 -8.51 -6.94
C THR A 195 2.99 -7.68 -6.81
N VAL A 196 1.87 -8.13 -7.37
CA VAL A 196 0.60 -7.38 -7.29
C VAL A 196 -0.19 -7.75 -6.03
N ASN A 197 -0.31 -6.81 -5.07
CA ASN A 197 -1.08 -7.02 -3.84
C ASN A 197 -1.68 -5.70 -3.32
N ASN A 198 -2.87 -5.74 -2.70
CA ASN A 198 -3.47 -4.58 -2.03
C ASN A 198 -2.70 -4.10 -0.79
N GLY A 199 -1.90 -4.99 -0.19
CA GLY A 199 -0.99 -4.67 0.91
C GLY A 199 0.05 -3.62 0.52
N ASN A 200 0.49 -3.62 -0.74
CA ASN A 200 1.55 -2.72 -1.22
C ASN A 200 1.09 -1.26 -1.21
N LEU A 201 -0.12 -1.00 -1.73
CA LEU A 201 -0.73 0.33 -1.63
C LEU A 201 -1.06 0.70 -0.18
N THR A 202 -1.52 -0.27 0.64
CA THR A 202 -1.80 -0.04 2.06
C THR A 202 -0.53 0.41 2.81
N GLU A 203 0.60 -0.21 2.52
CA GLU A 203 1.90 0.14 3.11
C GLU A 203 2.34 1.54 2.70
N LEU A 204 2.29 1.86 1.40
CA LEU A 204 2.62 3.21 0.93
C LEU A 204 1.78 4.27 1.64
N LEU A 205 0.47 4.05 1.73
CA LEU A 205 -0.44 4.97 2.40
C LEU A 205 -0.15 5.08 3.90
N ALA A 206 0.18 3.97 4.57
CA ALA A 206 0.58 3.98 5.98
C ALA A 206 1.89 4.76 6.19
N VAL A 207 2.89 4.58 5.33
CA VAL A 207 4.16 5.29 5.40
C VAL A 207 3.98 6.79 5.14
N ILE A 208 3.09 7.17 4.20
CA ILE A 208 2.68 8.58 4.00
C ILE A 208 2.06 9.13 5.29
N THR A 209 1.11 8.41 5.90
CA THR A 209 0.48 8.83 7.17
C THR A 209 1.55 9.06 8.25
N LEU A 210 2.43 8.09 8.46
CA LEU A 210 3.48 8.16 9.49
C LEU A 210 4.50 9.27 9.24
N TYR A 211 4.87 9.51 7.98
CA TYR A 211 5.72 10.64 7.61
C TYR A 211 5.08 11.98 7.97
N PHE A 212 3.80 12.19 7.63
CA PHE A 212 3.10 13.44 7.95
C PHE A 212 2.79 13.59 9.44
N VAL A 213 2.61 12.49 10.16
CA VAL A 213 2.61 12.47 11.63
C VAL A 213 3.93 13.01 12.17
N ALA A 214 5.07 12.42 11.77
CA ALA A 214 6.39 12.84 12.25
C ALA A 214 6.70 14.30 11.86
N ARG A 215 6.35 14.70 10.64
CA ARG A 215 6.48 16.08 10.16
C ARG A 215 5.64 17.05 10.99
N GLY A 216 4.39 16.69 11.28
CA GLY A 216 3.47 17.51 12.08
C GLY A 216 3.95 17.67 13.52
N LEU A 217 4.49 16.61 14.13
CA LEU A 217 5.09 16.68 15.46
C LEU A 217 6.32 17.60 15.50
N ARG A 218 7.14 17.59 14.45
CA ARG A 218 8.39 18.37 14.42
C ARG A 218 8.22 19.83 14.01
N HIS A 219 7.30 20.11 13.08
CA HIS A 219 7.13 21.42 12.47
C HIS A 219 5.76 22.05 12.72
N GLY A 220 4.89 21.37 13.47
CA GLY A 220 3.49 21.76 13.69
C GLY A 220 2.53 21.20 12.64
N PHE A 221 1.26 21.05 13.04
CA PHE A 221 0.20 20.53 12.18
C PHE A 221 -0.46 21.65 11.37
N SER A 222 -0.11 21.75 10.09
CA SER A 222 -0.85 22.57 9.12
C SER A 222 -2.11 21.84 8.62
N LEU A 223 -3.08 22.58 8.07
CA LEU A 223 -4.28 21.98 7.48
C LEU A 223 -3.94 20.95 6.40
N ALA A 224 -2.98 21.27 5.52
CA ALA A 224 -2.52 20.34 4.50
C ALA A 224 -1.92 19.04 5.10
N THR A 225 -1.14 19.15 6.18
CA THR A 225 -0.59 18.00 6.89
C THR A 225 -1.71 17.11 7.46
N ILE A 226 -2.71 17.73 8.09
CA ILE A 226 -3.87 17.01 8.65
C ILE A 226 -4.67 16.32 7.55
N LEU A 227 -4.93 16.99 6.43
CA LEU A 227 -5.69 16.44 5.32
C LEU A 227 -4.97 15.26 4.66
N VAL A 228 -3.66 15.38 4.40
CA VAL A 228 -2.89 14.27 3.80
C VAL A 228 -2.76 13.11 4.78
N MET A 229 -2.49 13.39 6.06
CA MET A 229 -2.41 12.38 7.12
C MET A 229 -3.73 11.62 7.28
N GLY A 230 -4.85 12.33 7.45
CA GLY A 230 -6.16 11.72 7.60
C GLY A 230 -6.63 11.02 6.34
N GLY A 231 -6.45 11.64 5.17
CA GLY A 231 -6.82 11.08 3.88
C GLY A 231 -6.06 9.80 3.54
N SER A 232 -4.74 9.78 3.75
CA SER A 232 -3.92 8.58 3.55
C SER A 232 -4.28 7.45 4.52
N ALA A 233 -4.55 7.77 5.78
CA ALA A 233 -4.96 6.76 6.77
C ALA A 233 -6.32 6.12 6.42
N LEU A 234 -7.30 6.95 6.06
CA LEU A 234 -8.61 6.47 5.61
C LEU A 234 -8.49 5.63 4.33
N ALA A 235 -7.67 6.06 3.37
CA ALA A 235 -7.41 5.30 2.16
C ALA A 235 -6.70 3.96 2.44
N ALA A 236 -5.74 3.93 3.38
CA ALA A 236 -5.06 2.69 3.79
C ALA A 236 -6.06 1.70 4.38
N MET A 237 -6.94 2.19 5.25
CA MET A 237 -8.04 1.41 5.79
C MET A 237 -8.94 0.91 4.64
N TRP A 238 -9.39 1.74 3.70
CA TRP A 238 -10.20 1.26 2.58
C TRP A 238 -9.50 0.26 1.66
N THR A 239 -8.16 0.26 1.63
CA THR A 239 -7.37 -0.66 0.82
C THR A 239 -7.31 -2.05 1.45
N LYS A 240 -6.96 -2.16 2.74
CA LYS A 240 -6.80 -3.46 3.45
C LYS A 240 -7.09 -3.34 4.95
N ALA A 241 -7.58 -4.41 5.56
CA ALA A 241 -7.91 -4.46 6.99
C ALA A 241 -6.70 -4.17 7.88
N THR A 242 -5.51 -4.57 7.46
CA THR A 242 -4.29 -4.28 8.20
C THR A 242 -4.05 -2.79 8.39
N GLY A 243 -4.62 -1.90 7.56
CA GLY A 243 -4.51 -0.44 7.70
C GLY A 243 -5.21 0.14 8.94
N TYR A 244 -6.09 -0.60 9.63
CA TYR A 244 -6.78 -0.11 10.84
C TYR A 244 -5.86 0.26 11.99
N PHE A 245 -4.65 -0.29 12.02
CA PHE A 245 -3.68 0.02 13.08
C PHE A 245 -3.40 1.53 13.17
N LEU A 246 -3.52 2.27 12.05
CA LEU A 246 -3.27 3.72 11.99
C LEU A 246 -4.22 4.55 12.87
N ILE A 247 -5.38 4.01 13.26
CA ILE A 247 -6.28 4.68 14.20
C ILE A 247 -5.57 4.96 15.52
N ILE A 248 -4.75 3.99 16.00
CA ILE A 248 -4.08 4.09 17.29
C ILE A 248 -3.09 5.26 17.34
N PRO A 249 -2.04 5.33 16.49
CA PRO A 249 -1.07 6.43 16.56
C PRO A 249 -1.74 7.78 16.28
N LEU A 250 -2.72 7.86 15.38
CA LEU A 250 -3.44 9.11 15.10
C LEU A 250 -4.28 9.57 16.29
N ALA A 251 -5.01 8.66 16.94
CA ALA A 251 -5.78 8.97 18.13
C ALA A 251 -4.87 9.38 19.29
N THR A 252 -3.81 8.62 19.57
CA THR A 252 -2.86 8.92 20.64
C THR A 252 -2.24 10.30 20.46
N ILE A 253 -1.78 10.62 19.25
CA ILE A 253 -1.13 11.91 18.96
C ILE A 253 -2.14 13.06 18.99
N GLY A 254 -3.34 12.86 18.44
CA GLY A 254 -4.41 13.85 18.51
C GLY A 254 -4.83 14.17 19.95
N LEU A 255 -4.99 13.15 20.79
CA LEU A 255 -5.32 13.29 22.22
C LEU A 255 -4.19 14.00 22.98
N PHE A 256 -2.94 13.59 22.76
CA PHE A 256 -1.77 14.21 23.38
C PHE A 256 -1.66 15.70 23.02
N TYR A 257 -1.78 16.04 21.74
CA TYR A 257 -1.68 17.42 21.26
C TYR A 257 -2.81 18.31 21.84
N LEU A 258 -4.03 17.78 21.94
CA LEU A 258 -5.17 18.48 22.52
C LEU A 258 -5.03 18.66 24.04
N TRP A 259 -4.42 17.69 24.73
CA TRP A 259 -4.11 17.77 26.17
C TRP A 259 -3.02 18.80 26.46
N GLU A 260 -1.86 18.69 25.80
CA GLU A 260 -0.68 19.51 26.05
C GLU A 260 -0.88 20.97 25.62
N TYR A 261 -1.41 21.20 24.42
CA TYR A 261 -1.42 22.55 23.83
C TYR A 261 -2.69 23.35 24.11
N ARG A 262 -3.80 22.73 24.55
CA ARG A 262 -5.09 23.45 24.61
C ARG A 262 -5.95 23.26 25.86
N ARG A 263 -5.68 22.33 26.79
CA ARG A 263 -6.49 22.10 28.01
C ARG A 263 -8.03 22.11 27.75
N ARG A 264 -8.43 21.71 26.54
CA ARG A 264 -9.76 21.95 25.93
C ARG A 264 -10.55 20.66 25.84
N TRP A 265 -10.77 20.02 27.00
CA TRP A 265 -11.45 18.74 27.14
C TRP A 265 -12.81 18.60 26.41
N PRO A 266 -13.65 19.65 26.27
CA PRO A 266 -14.87 19.54 25.46
C PRO A 266 -14.60 19.25 23.98
N TYR A 267 -13.47 19.72 23.44
CA TYR A 267 -13.06 19.45 22.05
C TYR A 267 -12.40 18.07 21.90
N LEU A 268 -11.89 17.47 22.98
CA LEU A 268 -11.46 16.07 23.00
C LEU A 268 -12.68 15.15 22.82
N LEU A 269 -13.77 15.43 23.53
CA LEU A 269 -15.03 14.70 23.37
C LEU A 269 -15.62 14.93 21.98
N GLY A 270 -15.68 16.18 21.50
CA GLY A 270 -16.18 16.50 20.16
C GLY A 270 -15.31 15.93 19.03
N GLY A 271 -13.98 15.97 19.16
CA GLY A 271 -13.04 15.41 18.19
C GLY A 271 -13.02 13.88 18.21
N GLY A 272 -13.09 13.27 19.39
CA GLY A 272 -13.27 11.82 19.56
C GLY A 272 -14.59 11.34 18.99
N LEU A 273 -15.69 12.06 19.24
CA LEU A 273 -16.98 11.81 18.59
C LEU A 273 -16.89 11.98 17.08
N ALA A 274 -16.23 13.03 16.59
CA ALA A 274 -16.09 13.28 15.15
C ALA A 274 -15.28 12.17 14.47
N VAL A 275 -14.19 11.71 15.08
CA VAL A 275 -13.43 10.55 14.60
C VAL A 275 -14.30 9.29 14.68
N GLY A 276 -15.02 9.07 15.78
CA GLY A 276 -15.95 7.95 15.93
C GLY A 276 -17.06 7.96 14.88
N ILE A 277 -17.62 9.14 14.57
CA ILE A 277 -18.62 9.38 13.54
C ILE A 277 -18.01 9.13 12.16
N VAL A 278 -16.82 9.66 11.87
CA VAL A 278 -16.14 9.41 10.59
C VAL A 278 -15.85 7.92 10.44
N LEU A 279 -15.33 7.25 11.47
CA LEU A 279 -15.11 5.82 11.46
C LEU A 279 -16.42 5.04 11.34
N PHE A 280 -17.53 5.51 11.90
CA PHE A 280 -18.85 4.87 11.83
C PHE A 280 -19.52 5.04 10.46
N PHE A 281 -19.50 6.24 9.88
CA PHE A 281 -20.12 6.56 8.59
C PHE A 281 -19.25 6.13 7.41
N PHE A 282 -17.92 6.24 7.53
CA PHE A 282 -16.97 5.79 6.51
C PHE A 282 -16.39 4.42 6.85
N ARG A 283 -17.01 3.66 7.77
CA ARG A 283 -16.63 2.26 8.00
C ARG A 283 -16.76 1.53 6.67
N PRO A 284 -15.70 0.92 6.15
CA PRO A 284 -15.87 0.03 5.01
C PRO A 284 -16.82 -1.09 5.43
N ALA A 285 -17.71 -1.50 4.53
CA ALA A 285 -18.80 -2.44 4.82
C ALA A 285 -18.32 -3.75 5.47
N ARG A 286 -17.07 -4.16 5.23
CA ARG A 286 -16.40 -5.26 5.93
C ARG A 286 -16.39 -5.16 7.47
N LEU A 287 -16.34 -3.95 8.05
CA LEU A 287 -16.43 -3.79 9.52
C LEU A 287 -17.84 -4.12 10.04
N ALA A 288 -18.88 -3.89 9.23
CA ALA A 288 -20.23 -4.28 9.61
C ALA A 288 -20.38 -5.82 9.61
N VAL A 289 -19.73 -6.50 8.66
CA VAL A 289 -19.67 -7.97 8.60
C VAL A 289 -18.90 -8.53 9.80
N LEU A 290 -17.69 -8.04 10.09
CA LEU A 290 -16.90 -8.48 11.24
C LEU A 290 -17.62 -8.26 12.59
N ALA A 291 -18.33 -7.14 12.72
CA ALA A 291 -19.13 -6.87 13.93
C ALA A 291 -20.33 -7.83 14.05
N ALA A 292 -20.97 -8.19 12.92
CA ALA A 292 -22.07 -9.14 12.91
C ALA A 292 -21.59 -10.58 13.18
N GLU A 293 -20.46 -11.00 12.60
CA GLU A 293 -19.86 -12.31 12.84
C GLU A 293 -19.39 -12.47 14.29
N GLY A 294 -18.72 -11.46 14.86
CA GLY A 294 -18.30 -11.47 16.27
C GLY A 294 -19.49 -11.48 17.25
N TRP A 295 -20.59 -10.81 16.91
CA TRP A 295 -21.83 -10.87 17.70
C TRP A 295 -22.45 -12.26 17.69
N ASN A 296 -22.53 -12.89 16.52
CA ASN A 296 -23.07 -14.25 16.38
C ASN A 296 -22.18 -15.29 17.09
N PHE A 297 -20.86 -15.13 17.04
CA PHE A 297 -19.92 -16.03 17.75
C PHE A 297 -20.02 -15.92 19.27
N SER A 298 -20.43 -14.77 19.81
CA SER A 298 -20.57 -14.57 21.26
C SER A 298 -21.94 -14.94 21.82
N HIS A 299 -22.93 -15.19 20.95
CA HIS A 299 -24.33 -15.45 21.32
C HIS A 299 -24.91 -16.72 20.68
N GLY A 300 -24.09 -17.55 20.03
CA GLY A 300 -24.44 -18.86 19.49
C GLY A 300 -23.61 -19.96 20.14
#